data_AF-A0A943IU71-F1
#
_entry.id   AF-A0A943IU71-F1
#
_cell.length_a   1.000
_cell.length_b   1.000
_cell.length_c   1.000
_cell.angle_alpha   90.00
_cell.angle_beta   90.00
_cell.angle_gamma   90.00
#
_symmetry.space_group_name_H-M   'P 1'
#
loop_
_entity.id
_entity.type
_entity.pdbx_description
1 polymer ?
#
loop_
_entity_poly.entity_id
_entity_poly.type
_entity_poly.pdbx_seq_one_letter_code
_entity_poly.pdbx_strand_id
1 'polypeptide(L)'
;MEQKKINILKSCFFLTLFCIPSICWILLEVLLKNTPNDDGSLTTWPELLQETFIVIAFWFIVSFVIALIVSEVKKNQSKTKIIKEIKHKQKPEEKGVLKPQTILKAEKAKKDSKCLYTCESIVDGYEYKKMAKYFPKRVYWVFVIRGLISNLIVSSIIAITSKNLVSTLAFFTICQIFLMVLYKVRLEYYSEKEFNRIKKQGIADTNFETEFYGDHLIRKGESVTFTIKYSEISRCVENDTNFYLECADKNMIIILQKNRCDLELIKFIRSKFKNPENNIGDTSSYKKIKSLKNTKLISTLMIILFIATICSLWGALWSLSLIDEINPQHGFNFTKNAWIFWCWLPLPIASIILGFIFESKGFKCTKNIVAGFIIGFLLLVYGSFSLIPSFSKDYSKINDYKEYIDASIPNNGELEIQNWKTYFDDDKTEYVIINAYYDKEDVSNLLSSIKNSNNWVLSTKMKSELKILLPTQFRAQKDVYYSIYNKTTNEYNTIPSESGKYEMYAMYYDKSLKQLSIHRYKYSYNK
;
A
#
# COMPACT_ATOMS: atom_id res chain seq x y z
N MET A 1 -25.06 29.27 -15.07
CA MET A 1 -24.43 28.35 -16.05
C MET A 1 -24.37 26.98 -15.39
N GLU A 2 -25.23 26.03 -15.79
CA GLU A 2 -25.32 24.70 -15.18
C GLU A 2 -23.98 23.98 -15.23
N GLN A 3 -23.50 23.56 -14.05
CA GLN A 3 -22.27 22.78 -13.92
C GLN A 3 -22.57 21.35 -14.36
N LYS A 4 -22.29 21.04 -15.64
CA LYS A 4 -22.35 19.68 -16.18
C LYS A 4 -21.44 18.78 -15.32
N LYS A 5 -22.03 17.94 -14.46
CA LYS A 5 -21.28 16.94 -13.66
C LYS A 5 -20.51 16.06 -14.66
N ILE A 6 -19.18 16.19 -14.68
CA ILE A 6 -18.33 15.32 -15.48
C ILE A 6 -18.48 13.92 -14.89
N ASN A 7 -19.16 13.05 -15.63
CA ASN A 7 -19.28 11.64 -15.27
C ASN A 7 -17.93 10.98 -15.56
N ILE A 8 -17.16 10.67 -14.51
CA ILE A 8 -15.77 10.17 -14.58
C ILE A 8 -15.68 8.90 -15.44
N LEU A 9 -16.71 8.05 -15.36
CA LEU A 9 -16.85 6.83 -16.15
C LEU A 9 -16.99 7.09 -17.66
N LYS A 10 -17.43 8.29 -18.05
CA LYS A 10 -17.50 8.72 -19.47
C LYS A 10 -16.31 9.58 -19.89
N SER A 11 -15.32 9.78 -19.02
CA SER A 11 -14.16 10.59 -19.38
C SER A 11 -13.27 9.83 -20.36
N CYS A 12 -12.84 10.49 -21.44
CA CYS A 12 -11.97 9.89 -22.43
C CYS A 12 -10.69 9.34 -21.78
N PHE A 13 -10.13 10.04 -20.78
CA PHE A 13 -8.98 9.58 -20.00
C PHE A 13 -9.23 8.27 -19.25
N PHE A 14 -10.35 8.15 -18.53
CA PHE A 14 -10.69 6.91 -17.81
C PHE A 14 -10.92 5.76 -18.80
N LEU A 15 -11.64 6.02 -19.89
CA LEU A 15 -11.88 5.03 -20.94
C LEU A 15 -10.57 4.57 -21.58
N THR A 16 -9.62 5.47 -21.86
CA THR A 16 -8.30 5.07 -22.38
C THR A 16 -7.49 4.27 -21.35
N LEU A 17 -7.46 4.72 -20.09
CA LEU A 17 -6.70 4.10 -19.00
C LEU A 17 -7.24 2.71 -18.63
N PHE A 18 -8.56 2.53 -18.67
CA PHE A 18 -9.21 1.27 -18.37
C PHE A 18 -9.27 0.35 -19.60
N CYS A 19 -9.79 0.84 -20.74
CA CYS A 19 -10.09 -0.02 -21.89
C CYS A 19 -8.85 -0.50 -22.63
N ILE A 20 -7.80 0.31 -22.80
CA ILE A 20 -6.61 -0.14 -23.57
C ILE A 20 -5.92 -1.31 -22.86
N PRO A 21 -5.56 -1.23 -21.57
CA PRO A 21 -4.95 -2.36 -20.87
C PRO A 21 -5.91 -3.55 -20.72
N SER A 22 -7.22 -3.31 -20.55
CA SER A 22 -8.19 -4.40 -20.47
C SER A 22 -8.31 -5.15 -21.81
N ILE A 23 -8.32 -4.43 -22.94
CA ILE A 23 -8.34 -5.04 -24.28
C ILE A 23 -7.02 -5.77 -24.55
N CYS A 24 -5.87 -5.18 -24.19
CA CYS A 24 -4.58 -5.85 -24.31
C CYS A 24 -4.51 -7.12 -23.47
N TRP A 25 -5.06 -7.11 -22.25
CA TRP A 25 -5.13 -8.28 -21.38
C TRP A 25 -6.05 -9.36 -21.96
N ILE A 26 -7.25 -9.00 -22.42
CA ILE A 26 -8.18 -9.94 -23.07
C ILE A 26 -7.53 -10.56 -24.32
N LEU A 27 -6.85 -9.75 -25.14
CA LEU A 27 -6.16 -10.24 -26.33
C LEU A 27 -5.00 -11.16 -25.98
N LEU A 28 -4.24 -10.85 -24.93
CA LEU A 28 -3.14 -11.68 -24.43
C LEU A 28 -3.67 -13.03 -23.91
N GLU A 29 -4.73 -13.03 -23.11
CA GLU A 29 -5.37 -14.25 -22.59
C GLU A 29 -6.00 -15.09 -23.70
N VAL A 30 -6.60 -14.47 -24.72
CA VAL A 30 -7.11 -15.18 -25.91
C VAL A 30 -5.97 -15.79 -26.73
N LEU A 31 -4.82 -15.11 -26.80
CA LEU A 31 -3.59 -15.64 -27.43
C LEU A 31 -2.99 -16.81 -26.63
N LEU A 32 -3.02 -16.73 -25.30
CA LEU A 32 -2.50 -17.74 -24.38
C LEU A 32 -3.50 -18.89 -24.12
N LYS A 33 -4.77 -18.73 -24.48
CA LYS A 33 -5.80 -19.76 -24.31
C LYS A 33 -5.44 -21.10 -24.98
N ASN A 34 -4.74 -21.04 -26.11
CA ASN A 34 -4.36 -22.21 -26.88
C ASN A 34 -2.92 -22.68 -26.59
N THR A 35 -2.20 -21.98 -25.70
CA THR A 35 -0.94 -22.50 -25.18
C THR A 35 -1.25 -23.50 -24.06
N PRO A 36 -0.76 -24.74 -24.16
CA PRO A 36 -0.94 -25.73 -23.11
C PRO A 36 -0.23 -25.28 -21.83
N ASN A 37 -0.90 -25.45 -20.69
CA ASN A 37 -0.31 -25.27 -19.37
C ASN A 37 0.80 -26.33 -19.13
N ASP A 38 1.57 -26.18 -18.06
CA ASP A 38 2.72 -27.06 -17.75
C ASP A 38 2.33 -28.56 -17.60
N ASP A 39 1.05 -28.85 -17.37
CA ASP A 39 0.47 -30.19 -17.29
C ASP A 39 -0.15 -30.70 -18.62
N GLY A 40 -0.02 -29.92 -19.70
CA GLY A 40 -0.59 -30.21 -21.02
C GLY A 40 -2.09 -29.91 -21.13
N SER A 41 -2.73 -29.37 -20.09
CA SER A 41 -4.14 -28.98 -20.11
C SER A 41 -4.33 -27.64 -20.85
N LEU A 42 -5.49 -27.47 -21.48
CA LEU A 42 -5.89 -26.21 -22.12
C LEU A 42 -6.86 -25.50 -21.18
N THR A 43 -6.57 -24.24 -20.87
CA THR A 43 -7.43 -23.39 -20.03
C THR A 43 -8.83 -23.32 -20.63
N THR A 44 -9.83 -23.68 -19.84
CA THR A 44 -11.22 -23.70 -20.32
C THR A 44 -11.75 -22.28 -20.46
N TRP A 45 -12.71 -22.07 -21.38
CA TRP A 45 -13.34 -20.75 -21.56
C TRP A 45 -13.93 -20.18 -20.24
N PRO A 46 -14.59 -20.97 -19.37
CA PRO A 46 -15.10 -20.47 -18.10
C PRO A 46 -14.01 -20.02 -17.12
N GLU A 47 -12.91 -20.77 -16.99
CA GLU A 47 -11.78 -20.42 -16.12
C GLU A 47 -11.07 -19.17 -16.61
N LEU A 48 -10.79 -19.10 -17.92
CA LEU A 48 -10.20 -17.93 -18.56
C LEU A 48 -11.08 -16.70 -18.35
N LEU A 49 -12.40 -16.83 -18.52
CA LEU A 49 -13.34 -15.75 -18.30
C LEU A 49 -13.39 -15.31 -16.84
N GLN A 50 -13.33 -16.23 -15.88
CA GLN A 50 -13.32 -15.92 -14.46
C GLN A 50 -12.04 -15.15 -14.04
N GLU A 51 -10.87 -15.64 -14.43
CA GLU A 51 -9.59 -14.98 -14.14
C GLU A 51 -9.50 -13.60 -14.81
N THR A 52 -9.90 -13.54 -16.08
CA THR A 52 -9.98 -12.28 -16.84
C THR A 52 -10.94 -11.29 -16.18
N PHE A 53 -12.09 -11.75 -15.67
CA PHE A 53 -13.06 -10.89 -15.00
C PHE A 53 -12.52 -10.32 -13.68
N ILE A 54 -11.80 -11.13 -12.90
CA ILE A 54 -11.15 -10.68 -11.64
C ILE A 54 -10.09 -9.62 -11.94
N VAL A 55 -9.23 -9.85 -12.93
CA VAL A 55 -8.17 -8.91 -13.32
C VAL A 55 -8.76 -7.61 -13.88
N ILE A 56 -9.79 -7.69 -14.72
CA ILE A 56 -10.48 -6.50 -15.27
C ILE A 56 -11.21 -5.74 -14.16
N ALA A 57 -11.86 -6.42 -13.21
CA ALA A 57 -12.53 -5.78 -12.09
C ALA A 57 -11.53 -5.07 -11.17
N PHE A 58 -10.38 -5.70 -10.91
CA PHE A 58 -9.30 -5.09 -10.15
C PHE A 58 -8.71 -3.88 -10.88
N TRP A 59 -8.43 -4.01 -12.19
CA TRP A 59 -7.91 -2.91 -13.00
C TRP A 59 -8.91 -1.77 -13.18
N PHE A 60 -10.21 -2.06 -13.19
CA PHE A 60 -11.28 -1.07 -13.16
C PHE A 60 -11.20 -0.23 -11.88
N ILE A 61 -11.08 -0.87 -10.71
CA ILE A 61 -10.97 -0.18 -9.42
C ILE A 61 -9.72 0.71 -9.40
N VAL A 62 -8.57 0.18 -9.83
CA VAL A 62 -7.31 0.93 -9.90
C VAL A 62 -7.42 2.12 -10.86
N SER A 63 -7.92 1.90 -12.07
CA SER A 63 -8.13 2.95 -13.08
C SER A 63 -9.11 4.01 -12.60
N PHE A 64 -10.15 3.61 -11.85
CA PHE A 64 -11.16 4.51 -11.31
C PHE A 64 -10.58 5.39 -10.21
N VAL A 65 -9.78 4.81 -9.30
CA VAL A 65 -9.05 5.56 -8.27
C VAL A 65 -8.05 6.53 -8.89
N ILE A 66 -7.29 6.11 -9.91
CA ILE A 66 -6.37 6.98 -10.65
C ILE A 66 -7.15 8.12 -11.34
N ALA A 67 -8.26 7.82 -12.01
CA ALA A 67 -9.08 8.83 -12.66
C ALA A 67 -9.72 9.81 -11.65
N LEU A 68 -10.11 9.35 -10.45
CA LEU A 68 -10.55 10.21 -9.36
C LEU A 68 -9.45 11.17 -8.90
N ILE A 69 -8.24 10.65 -8.68
CA ILE A 69 -7.08 11.46 -8.29
C ILE A 69 -6.75 12.49 -9.37
N VAL A 70 -6.69 12.07 -10.65
CA VAL A 70 -6.37 12.95 -11.78
C VAL A 70 -7.47 14.00 -12.02
N SER A 71 -8.74 13.61 -11.90
CA SER A 71 -9.88 14.53 -11.99
C SER A 71 -9.81 15.60 -10.90
N GLU A 72 -9.49 15.20 -9.66
CA GLU A 72 -9.36 16.13 -8.54
C GLU A 72 -8.16 17.08 -8.73
N VAL A 73 -7.06 16.59 -9.30
CA VAL A 73 -5.89 17.41 -9.67
C VAL A 73 -6.24 18.40 -10.80
N LYS A 74 -6.95 17.98 -11.86
CA LYS A 74 -7.36 18.86 -12.99
C LYS A 74 -8.40 19.90 -12.56
N LYS A 75 -9.35 19.55 -11.70
CA LYS A 75 -10.37 20.48 -11.16
C LYS A 75 -9.73 21.59 -10.32
N ASN A 76 -8.61 21.30 -9.66
CA ASN A 76 -7.83 22.30 -8.94
C ASN A 76 -7.04 23.23 -9.88
N GLN A 77 -6.54 22.74 -11.02
CA GLN A 77 -5.90 23.59 -12.02
C GLN A 77 -6.89 24.52 -12.74
N SER A 78 -8.10 24.04 -13.10
CA SER A 78 -9.11 24.89 -13.75
C SER A 78 -9.70 25.95 -12.83
N LYS A 79 -9.94 25.63 -11.54
CA LYS A 79 -10.34 26.61 -10.52
C LYS A 79 -9.29 27.69 -10.31
N THR A 80 -8.00 27.33 -10.36
CA THR A 80 -6.90 28.30 -10.25
C THR A 80 -6.84 29.25 -11.46
N LYS A 81 -7.25 28.80 -12.65
CA LYS A 81 -7.32 29.62 -13.88
C LYS A 81 -8.54 30.55 -13.87
N ILE A 82 -9.71 30.03 -13.47
CA ILE A 82 -10.97 30.80 -13.34
C ILE A 82 -10.86 31.86 -12.22
N ILE A 83 -10.21 31.55 -11.09
CA ILE A 83 -9.97 32.52 -10.00
C ILE A 83 -9.01 33.65 -10.44
N LYS A 84 -8.07 33.36 -11.35
CA LYS A 84 -7.19 34.40 -11.94
C LYS A 84 -7.93 35.30 -12.92
N GLU A 85 -8.87 34.77 -13.71
CA GLU A 85 -9.69 35.56 -14.65
C GLU A 85 -10.78 36.38 -13.94
N ILE A 86 -11.41 35.85 -12.89
CA ILE A 86 -12.43 36.58 -12.10
C ILE A 86 -11.81 37.71 -11.26
N LYS A 87 -10.59 37.52 -10.73
CA LYS A 87 -9.85 38.60 -10.03
C LYS A 87 -9.46 39.76 -10.94
N HIS A 88 -9.51 39.61 -12.26
CA HIS A 88 -9.20 40.70 -13.19
C HIS A 88 -10.42 41.57 -13.55
N LYS A 89 -11.66 41.14 -13.20
CA LYS A 89 -12.89 41.77 -13.71
C LYS A 89 -13.87 42.35 -12.66
N GLN A 90 -13.68 42.18 -11.35
CA GLN A 90 -14.64 42.72 -10.36
C GLN A 90 -13.95 43.47 -9.20
N LYS A 91 -14.15 44.79 -9.18
CA LYS A 91 -14.14 45.64 -7.97
C LYS A 91 -15.48 45.43 -7.22
N PRO A 92 -15.52 45.45 -5.88
CA PRO A 92 -16.70 45.01 -5.12
C PRO A 92 -17.68 46.15 -4.82
N GLU A 93 -18.98 45.87 -4.97
CA GLU A 93 -20.07 46.57 -4.30
C GLU A 93 -20.71 45.65 -3.24
N GLU A 94 -21.12 46.29 -2.15
CA GLU A 94 -21.67 45.71 -0.91
C GLU A 94 -23.05 45.05 -1.08
N LYS A 95 -23.35 44.05 -0.22
CA LYS A 95 -24.56 44.00 0.65
C LYS A 95 -24.70 42.65 1.35
N GLY A 96 -25.22 42.70 2.58
CA GLY A 96 -26.27 41.77 3.02
C GLY A 96 -25.94 40.80 4.17
N VAL A 97 -26.30 41.22 5.38
CA VAL A 97 -26.25 40.54 6.69
C VAL A 97 -27.21 39.34 6.80
N LEU A 98 -26.84 38.28 7.55
CA LEU A 98 -27.66 37.65 8.62
C LEU A 98 -26.88 36.65 9.51
N LYS A 99 -27.04 36.78 10.83
CA LYS A 99 -26.43 35.97 11.93
C LYS A 99 -27.19 34.64 12.19
N PRO A 100 -26.61 33.68 12.95
CA PRO A 100 -26.93 33.60 14.38
C PRO A 100 -25.76 33.25 15.32
N GLN A 101 -26.01 33.54 16.60
CA GLN A 101 -25.13 33.61 17.77
C GLN A 101 -24.68 32.25 18.34
N THR A 102 -23.52 32.23 19.00
CA THR A 102 -23.36 31.55 20.31
C THR A 102 -22.30 32.28 21.14
N ILE A 103 -22.69 32.66 22.36
CA ILE A 103 -21.95 33.51 23.31
C ILE A 103 -21.10 32.63 24.24
N LEU A 104 -19.81 32.95 24.42
CA LEU A 104 -19.04 32.56 25.60
C LEU A 104 -18.45 33.81 26.27
N LYS A 105 -18.65 33.86 27.59
CA LYS A 105 -18.53 35.02 28.48
C LYS A 105 -17.10 35.57 28.54
N ALA A 106 -16.96 36.88 28.31
CA ALA A 106 -15.76 37.65 28.62
C ALA A 106 -15.75 38.06 30.10
N GLU A 107 -14.70 37.70 30.82
CA GLU A 107 -14.39 38.27 32.13
C GLU A 107 -13.94 39.73 31.94
N LYS A 108 -14.66 40.66 32.57
CA LYS A 108 -14.31 42.08 32.61
C LYS A 108 -13.09 42.28 33.53
N ALA A 109 -11.95 42.61 32.95
CA ALA A 109 -10.86 43.28 33.65
C ALA A 109 -10.95 44.80 33.42
N LYS A 110 -10.53 45.54 34.45
CA LYS A 110 -10.76 46.97 34.75
C LYS A 110 -10.43 47.96 33.60
N LYS A 111 -11.31 48.97 33.49
CA LYS A 111 -11.10 50.27 32.82
C LYS A 111 -9.91 51.02 33.42
N ASP A 112 -9.26 51.82 32.57
CA ASP A 112 -8.23 52.83 32.84
C ASP A 112 -6.78 52.50 32.39
N SER A 113 -6.63 51.78 31.27
CA SER A 113 -5.43 51.92 30.44
C SER A 113 -5.82 52.54 29.09
N LYS A 114 -5.22 53.69 28.75
CA LYS A 114 -5.36 54.28 27.42
C LYS A 114 -4.72 53.33 26.41
N CYS A 115 -5.46 52.96 25.36
CA CYS A 115 -4.90 52.19 24.25
C CYS A 115 -3.71 52.95 23.67
N LEU A 116 -2.55 52.29 23.60
CA LEU A 116 -1.30 52.91 23.18
C LEU A 116 -1.17 52.87 21.65
N TYR A 117 -1.48 51.72 21.05
CA TYR A 117 -1.34 51.48 19.61
C TYR A 117 -2.41 50.51 19.11
N THR A 118 -2.71 50.57 17.82
CA THR A 118 -3.65 49.67 17.14
C THR A 118 -3.06 49.15 15.85
N CYS A 119 -3.37 47.91 15.48
CA CYS A 119 -2.90 47.29 14.24
C CYS A 119 -3.94 46.33 13.68
N GLU A 120 -4.22 46.43 12.39
CA GLU A 120 -5.01 45.47 11.65
C GLU A 120 -4.11 44.36 11.09
N SER A 121 -4.53 43.10 11.18
CA SER A 121 -3.84 42.01 10.51
C SER A 121 -4.79 41.08 9.76
N ILE A 122 -4.35 40.67 8.56
CA ILE A 122 -5.07 39.73 7.71
C ILE A 122 -4.35 38.39 7.76
N VAL A 123 -5.01 37.37 8.29
CA VAL A 123 -4.50 36.00 8.39
C VAL A 123 -5.15 35.15 7.33
N ASP A 124 -4.35 34.69 6.36
CA ASP A 124 -4.76 33.74 5.33
C ASP A 124 -3.89 32.47 5.33
N GLY A 125 -4.20 31.52 4.44
CA GLY A 125 -3.45 30.26 4.36
C GLY A 125 -1.97 30.45 4.05
N TYR A 126 -1.61 31.54 3.37
CA TYR A 126 -0.22 31.85 3.04
C TYR A 126 0.55 32.37 4.26
N GLU A 127 -0.08 33.20 5.09
CA GLU A 127 0.50 33.61 6.38
C GLU A 127 0.62 32.42 7.36
N TYR A 128 -0.35 31.51 7.35
CA TYR A 128 -0.28 30.28 8.14
C TYR A 128 0.85 29.33 7.68
N LYS A 129 1.08 29.27 6.35
CA LYS A 129 2.21 28.55 5.75
C LYS A 129 3.55 29.09 6.24
N LYS A 130 3.73 30.42 6.24
CA LYS A 130 4.96 31.07 6.73
C LYS A 130 5.16 30.79 8.22
N MET A 131 4.10 30.88 9.01
CA MET A 131 4.15 30.62 10.45
C MET A 131 4.66 29.20 10.75
N ALA A 132 4.20 28.19 10.02
CA ALA A 132 4.56 26.78 10.24
C ALA A 132 6.08 26.51 10.19
N LYS A 133 6.83 27.34 9.46
CA LYS A 133 8.29 27.24 9.37
C LYS A 133 9.01 27.63 10.66
N TYR A 134 8.49 28.62 11.38
CA TYR A 134 9.08 29.10 12.63
C TYR A 134 8.61 28.30 13.85
N PHE A 135 7.49 27.58 13.71
CA PHE A 135 6.92 26.71 14.74
C PHE A 135 6.78 25.25 14.27
N PRO A 136 7.82 24.62 13.70
CA PRO A 136 7.67 23.36 12.97
C PRO A 136 7.32 22.19 13.89
N LYS A 137 7.95 22.12 15.08
CA LYS A 137 7.71 21.04 16.05
C LYS A 137 6.25 21.01 16.48
N ARG A 138 5.68 22.17 16.80
CA ARG A 138 4.31 22.30 17.29
C ARG A 138 3.29 21.90 16.23
N VAL A 139 3.41 22.45 15.04
CA VAL A 139 2.49 22.15 13.94
C VAL A 139 2.63 20.69 13.49
N TYR A 140 3.84 20.14 13.50
CA TYR A 140 4.12 18.76 13.12
C TYR A 140 3.40 17.75 14.02
N TRP A 141 3.52 17.91 15.33
CA TRP A 141 2.93 16.96 16.27
C TRP A 141 1.40 16.94 16.22
N VAL A 142 0.74 18.07 15.91
CA VAL A 142 -0.71 18.11 15.69
C VAL A 142 -1.11 17.19 14.52
N PHE A 143 -0.36 17.23 13.42
CA PHE A 143 -0.63 16.35 12.28
C PHE A 143 -0.29 14.89 12.58
N VAL A 144 0.81 14.62 13.28
CA VAL A 144 1.18 13.25 13.68
C VAL A 144 0.12 12.62 14.58
N ILE A 145 -0.41 13.35 15.56
CA ILE A 145 -1.46 12.84 16.46
C ILE A 145 -2.74 12.53 15.67
N ARG A 146 -3.17 13.44 14.79
CA ARG A 146 -4.34 13.20 13.92
C ARG A 146 -4.14 12.01 12.98
N GLY A 147 -2.95 11.90 12.39
CA GLY A 147 -2.55 10.76 11.57
C GLY A 147 -2.55 9.45 12.36
N LEU A 148 -2.03 9.45 13.60
CA LEU A 148 -2.04 8.29 14.49
C LEU A 148 -3.45 7.80 14.78
N ILE A 149 -4.36 8.70 15.15
CA ILE A 149 -5.77 8.36 15.39
C ILE A 149 -6.40 7.76 14.13
N SER A 150 -6.12 8.35 12.96
CA SER A 150 -6.67 7.86 11.69
C SER A 150 -6.12 6.48 11.33
N ASN A 151 -4.82 6.27 11.55
CA ASN A 151 -4.14 5.00 11.30
C ASN A 151 -4.62 3.91 12.26
N LEU A 152 -4.86 4.22 13.54
CA LEU A 152 -5.47 3.30 14.50
C LEU A 152 -6.83 2.80 14.00
N ILE A 153 -7.70 3.68 13.54
CA ILE A 153 -9.02 3.31 13.00
C ILE A 153 -8.88 2.37 11.80
N VAL A 154 -8.01 2.70 10.84
CA VAL A 154 -7.78 1.87 9.64
C VAL A 154 -7.17 0.52 10.01
N SER A 155 -6.17 0.49 10.88
CA SER A 155 -5.57 -0.75 11.37
C SER A 155 -6.56 -1.61 12.14
N SER A 156 -7.48 -1.05 12.92
CA SER A 156 -8.54 -1.81 13.58
C SER A 156 -9.47 -2.50 12.58
N ILE A 157 -9.84 -1.82 11.48
CA ILE A 157 -10.64 -2.42 10.41
C ILE A 157 -9.88 -3.57 9.73
N ILE A 158 -8.58 -3.40 9.48
CA ILE A 158 -7.70 -4.44 8.92
C ILE A 158 -7.57 -5.62 9.87
N ALA A 159 -7.46 -5.38 11.18
CA ALA A 159 -7.39 -6.43 12.20
C ALA A 159 -8.64 -7.32 12.18
N ILE A 160 -9.82 -6.70 12.13
CA ILE A 160 -11.11 -7.39 12.10
C ILE A 160 -11.24 -8.23 10.81
N THR A 161 -10.78 -7.68 9.68
CA THR A 161 -10.93 -8.33 8.37
C THR A 161 -9.92 -9.45 8.14
N SER A 162 -8.65 -9.22 8.49
CA SER A 162 -7.55 -10.15 8.22
C SER A 162 -7.43 -11.28 9.26
N LYS A 163 -8.00 -11.09 10.46
CA LYS A 163 -7.80 -11.96 11.63
C LYS A 163 -6.32 -12.27 11.92
N ASN A 164 -5.40 -11.42 11.47
CA ASN A 164 -3.96 -11.61 11.60
C ASN A 164 -3.33 -10.39 12.29
N LEU A 165 -2.96 -10.59 13.55
CA LEU A 165 -2.40 -9.55 14.40
C LEU A 165 -1.04 -9.06 13.90
N VAL A 166 -0.20 -9.97 13.38
CA VAL A 166 1.16 -9.64 12.92
C VAL A 166 1.09 -8.75 11.67
N SER A 167 0.25 -9.11 10.70
CA SER A 167 0.03 -8.31 9.48
C SER A 167 -0.52 -6.91 9.81
N THR A 168 -1.45 -6.84 10.76
CA THR A 168 -2.02 -5.58 11.23
C THR A 168 -0.98 -4.67 11.88
N LEU A 169 -0.12 -5.23 12.75
CA LEU A 169 0.94 -4.49 13.42
C LEU A 169 2.01 -4.01 12.43
N ALA A 170 2.37 -4.83 11.44
CA ALA A 170 3.28 -4.45 10.38
C ALA A 170 2.72 -3.29 9.55
N PHE A 171 1.46 -3.38 9.11
CA PHE A 171 0.78 -2.30 8.39
C PHE A 171 0.74 -1.01 9.22
N PHE A 172 0.32 -1.09 10.49
CA PHE A 172 0.24 0.06 11.38
C PHE A 172 1.59 0.78 11.48
N THR A 173 2.66 0.01 11.70
CA THR A 173 4.02 0.55 11.87
C THR A 173 4.51 1.23 10.58
N ILE A 174 4.36 0.56 9.44
CA ILE A 174 4.79 1.10 8.13
C ILE A 174 4.01 2.37 7.80
N CYS A 175 2.68 2.35 7.96
CA CYS A 175 1.81 3.49 7.68
C CYS A 175 2.13 4.66 8.62
N GLN A 176 2.41 4.39 9.90
CA GLN A 176 2.74 5.42 10.87
C GLN A 176 4.07 6.11 10.55
N ILE A 177 5.10 5.34 10.22
CA ILE A 177 6.39 5.88 9.79
C ILE A 177 6.20 6.74 8.54
N PHE A 178 5.42 6.25 7.57
CA PHE A 178 5.09 6.99 6.36
C PHE A 178 4.42 8.33 6.64
N LEU A 179 3.38 8.36 7.48
CA LEU A 179 2.66 9.59 7.86
C LEU A 179 3.59 10.59 8.56
N MET A 180 4.44 10.13 9.48
CA MET A 180 5.43 10.97 10.17
C MET A 180 6.39 11.62 9.18
N VAL A 181 6.95 10.86 8.23
CA VAL A 181 7.83 11.42 7.19
C VAL A 181 7.06 12.41 6.30
N LEU A 182 5.85 12.04 5.87
CA LEU A 182 5.00 12.87 5.01
C LEU A 182 4.70 14.23 5.65
N TYR A 183 4.30 14.27 6.93
CA TYR A 183 4.01 15.51 7.64
C TYR A 183 5.26 16.35 7.88
N LYS A 184 6.41 15.73 8.13
CA LYS A 184 7.66 16.45 8.31
C LYS A 184 8.10 17.15 7.02
N VAL A 185 7.99 16.47 5.89
CA VAL A 185 8.39 16.99 4.57
C VAL A 185 7.41 18.04 4.05
N ARG A 186 6.10 17.88 4.30
CA ARG A 186 5.04 18.74 3.74
C ARG A 186 4.34 19.62 4.77
N LEU A 187 5.02 19.93 5.86
CA LEU A 187 4.42 20.65 6.99
C LEU A 187 3.74 21.96 6.57
N GLU A 188 4.45 22.77 5.79
CA GLU A 188 3.96 24.05 5.26
C GLU A 188 2.67 23.89 4.43
N TYR A 189 2.65 22.90 3.52
CA TYR A 189 1.51 22.62 2.66
C TYR A 189 0.28 22.18 3.45
N TYR A 190 0.46 21.27 4.43
CA TYR A 190 -0.65 20.83 5.26
C TYR A 190 -1.19 21.93 6.17
N SER A 191 -0.32 22.84 6.61
CA SER A 191 -0.71 24.02 7.40
C SER A 191 -1.61 24.97 6.59
N GLU A 192 -1.21 25.29 5.36
CA GLU A 192 -2.01 26.10 4.44
C GLU A 192 -3.36 25.44 4.12
N LYS A 193 -3.34 24.14 3.81
CA LYS A 193 -4.54 23.37 3.47
C LYS A 193 -5.53 23.32 4.63
N GLU A 194 -5.04 23.12 5.85
CA GLU A 194 -5.87 23.05 7.05
C GLU A 194 -6.50 24.41 7.37
N PHE A 195 -5.74 25.51 7.31
CA PHE A 195 -6.29 26.84 7.49
C PHE A 195 -7.39 27.14 6.46
N ASN A 196 -7.14 26.84 5.18
CA ASN A 196 -8.12 27.03 4.12
C ASN A 196 -9.38 26.17 4.29
N ARG A 197 -9.26 24.98 4.91
CA ARG A 197 -10.40 24.12 5.25
C ARG A 197 -11.25 24.76 6.35
N ILE A 198 -10.63 25.21 7.43
CA ILE A 198 -11.31 25.85 8.59
C ILE A 198 -11.96 27.17 8.16
N LYS A 199 -11.28 27.98 7.32
CA LYS A 199 -11.84 29.20 6.73
C LYS A 199 -13.11 28.92 5.91
N LYS A 200 -13.10 27.90 5.05
CA LYS A 200 -14.28 27.52 4.25
C LYS A 200 -15.47 27.06 5.11
N GLN A 201 -15.20 26.57 6.31
CA GLN A 201 -16.22 26.16 7.27
C GLN A 201 -16.76 27.35 8.10
N GLY A 202 -16.24 28.57 7.90
CA GLY A 202 -16.65 29.76 8.64
C GLY A 202 -16.16 29.78 10.10
N ILE A 203 -15.20 28.92 10.44
CA ILE A 203 -14.70 28.76 11.83
C ILE A 203 -13.53 29.70 12.12
N ALA A 204 -12.76 30.09 11.09
CA ALA A 204 -11.58 30.95 11.24
C ALA A 204 -11.85 32.38 10.78
N ASP A 205 -11.67 33.32 11.69
CA ASP A 205 -11.60 34.75 11.38
C ASP A 205 -10.35 35.04 10.54
N THR A 206 -10.48 35.93 9.55
CA THR A 206 -9.35 36.35 8.72
C THR A 206 -8.88 37.76 8.99
N ASN A 207 -9.78 38.62 9.44
CA ASN A 207 -9.45 40.00 9.77
C ASN A 207 -9.42 40.13 11.28
N PHE A 208 -8.36 40.73 11.78
CA PHE A 208 -8.21 40.99 13.20
C PHE A 208 -7.75 42.41 13.44
N GLU A 209 -8.31 43.03 14.45
CA GLU A 209 -7.82 44.27 15.02
C GLU A 209 -7.11 43.95 16.34
N THR A 210 -5.90 44.45 16.53
CA THR A 210 -5.12 44.24 17.75
C THR A 210 -4.82 45.59 18.41
N GLU A 211 -5.30 45.74 19.63
CA GLU A 211 -5.06 46.89 20.49
C GLU A 211 -3.95 46.56 21.50
N PHE A 212 -3.00 47.46 21.66
CA PHE A 212 -1.86 47.29 22.55
C PHE A 212 -1.98 48.26 23.74
N TYR A 213 -1.91 47.70 24.94
CA TYR A 213 -1.95 48.43 26.21
C TYR A 213 -0.60 48.27 26.92
N GLY A 214 -0.44 48.89 28.11
CA GLY A 214 0.84 48.88 28.82
C GLY A 214 1.31 47.47 29.22
N ASP A 215 0.39 46.59 29.60
CA ASP A 215 0.65 45.28 30.21
C ASP A 215 0.04 44.10 29.43
N HIS A 216 -0.83 44.38 28.47
CA HIS A 216 -1.54 43.36 27.69
C HIS A 216 -1.86 43.84 26.27
N LEU A 217 -2.32 42.91 25.43
CA LEU A 217 -2.94 43.20 24.15
C LEU A 217 -4.35 42.60 24.09
N ILE A 218 -5.23 43.23 23.32
CA ILE A 218 -6.57 42.74 23.01
C ILE A 218 -6.63 42.48 21.50
N ARG A 219 -6.92 41.25 21.10
CA ARG A 219 -7.09 40.86 19.70
C ARG A 219 -8.55 40.55 19.41
N LYS A 220 -9.17 41.37 18.57
CA LYS A 220 -10.57 41.29 18.15
C LYS A 220 -10.64 40.70 16.74
N GLY A 221 -11.27 39.55 16.59
CA GLY A 221 -11.69 39.00 15.31
C GLY A 221 -13.19 39.21 15.08
N GLU A 222 -13.70 38.73 13.95
CA GLU A 222 -15.11 38.79 13.58
C GLU A 222 -16.00 37.97 14.54
N SER A 223 -15.49 36.84 15.05
CA SER A 223 -16.25 35.92 15.91
C SER A 223 -15.72 35.85 17.35
N VAL A 224 -14.44 36.17 17.58
CA VAL A 224 -13.78 35.98 18.89
C VAL A 224 -12.94 37.19 19.31
N THR A 225 -12.88 37.46 20.62
CA THR A 225 -11.97 38.47 21.19
C THR A 225 -11.10 37.83 22.27
N PHE A 226 -9.80 38.08 22.21
CA PHE A 226 -8.81 37.55 23.15
C PHE A 226 -8.10 38.69 23.88
N THR A 227 -8.04 38.62 25.21
CA THR A 227 -7.15 39.45 26.03
C THR A 227 -5.95 38.62 26.46
N ILE A 228 -4.74 39.13 26.24
CA ILE A 228 -3.49 38.38 26.39
C ILE A 228 -2.46 39.27 27.07
N LYS A 229 -2.02 38.91 28.27
CA LYS A 229 -0.93 39.61 28.96
C LYS A 229 0.39 39.34 28.25
N TYR A 230 1.30 40.32 28.23
CA TYR A 230 2.60 40.11 27.59
C TYR A 230 3.41 38.98 28.25
N SER A 231 3.19 38.73 29.53
CA SER A 231 3.80 37.61 30.27
C SER A 231 3.34 36.22 29.81
N GLU A 232 2.20 36.11 29.11
CA GLU A 232 1.69 34.84 28.56
C GLU A 232 2.31 34.50 27.19
N ILE A 233 3.08 35.43 26.61
CA ILE A 233 3.73 35.23 25.33
C ILE A 233 5.10 34.59 25.59
N SER A 234 5.20 33.31 25.30
CA SER A 234 6.39 32.49 25.59
C SER A 234 7.52 32.71 24.58
N ARG A 235 7.19 33.13 23.35
CA ARG A 235 8.15 33.27 22.25
C ARG A 235 7.69 34.34 21.27
N CYS A 236 8.61 35.20 20.85
CA CYS A 236 8.39 36.20 19.81
C CYS A 236 9.38 35.98 18.67
N VAL A 237 8.87 35.75 17.46
CA VAL A 237 9.68 35.59 16.24
C VAL A 237 9.45 36.79 15.35
N GLU A 238 10.54 37.45 14.95
CA GLU A 238 10.51 38.59 14.03
C GLU A 238 11.15 38.20 12.69
N ASN A 239 10.49 38.47 11.57
CA ASN A 239 11.09 38.36 10.23
C ASN A 239 10.85 39.64 9.43
N ASP A 240 11.26 39.69 8.16
CA ASP A 240 11.13 40.91 7.34
C ASP A 240 9.69 41.45 7.22
N THR A 241 8.69 40.56 7.22
CA THR A 241 7.30 40.93 6.95
C THR A 241 6.40 40.94 8.18
N ASN A 242 6.72 40.17 9.21
CA ASN A 242 5.80 39.84 10.29
C ASN A 242 6.48 39.77 11.68
N PHE A 243 5.65 39.89 12.71
CA PHE A 243 5.90 39.35 14.05
C PHE A 243 4.97 38.15 14.30
N TYR A 244 5.52 37.10 14.91
CA TYR A 244 4.75 35.95 15.40
C TYR A 244 4.89 35.87 16.93
N LEU A 245 3.76 35.94 17.64
CA LEU A 245 3.73 35.89 19.10
C LEU A 245 3.10 34.58 19.55
N GLU A 246 3.89 33.71 20.16
CA GLU A 246 3.44 32.42 20.67
C GLU A 246 2.81 32.56 22.06
N CYS A 247 1.55 32.19 22.17
CA CYS A 247 0.84 32.06 23.44
C CYS A 247 0.70 30.57 23.73
N ALA A 248 1.68 29.97 24.41
CA ALA A 248 1.74 28.52 24.63
C ALA A 248 0.50 27.99 25.39
N ASP A 249 0.14 28.65 26.49
CA ASP A 249 -0.96 28.24 27.37
C ASP A 249 -2.32 28.23 26.68
N LYS A 250 -2.52 29.14 25.71
CA LYS A 250 -3.75 29.27 24.92
C LYS A 250 -3.71 28.47 23.61
N ASN A 251 -2.64 27.71 23.39
CA ASN A 251 -2.36 27.03 22.13
C ASN A 251 -2.63 27.93 20.89
N MET A 252 -2.16 29.18 20.92
CA MET A 252 -2.36 30.15 19.84
C MET A 252 -1.03 30.79 19.38
N ILE A 253 -0.98 31.22 18.12
CA ILE A 253 0.09 32.08 17.57
C ILE A 253 -0.56 33.30 16.93
N ILE A 254 -0.17 34.48 17.38
CA ILE A 254 -0.65 35.75 16.83
C ILE A 254 0.26 36.16 15.69
N ILE A 255 -0.33 36.51 14.54
CA ILE A 255 0.38 36.98 13.35
C ILE A 255 0.10 38.47 13.19
N LEU A 256 1.15 39.28 13.22
CA LEU A 256 1.10 40.73 13.02
C LEU A 256 1.95 41.08 11.79
N GLN A 257 1.35 41.77 10.82
CA GLN A 257 2.03 42.15 9.58
C GLN A 257 2.68 43.52 9.75
N LYS A 258 4.00 43.61 9.58
CA LYS A 258 4.76 44.85 9.81
C LYS A 258 4.34 46.00 8.91
N ASN A 259 3.89 45.72 7.69
CA ASN A 259 3.36 46.74 6.77
C ASN A 259 2.01 47.34 7.21
N ARG A 260 1.39 46.78 8.25
CA ARG A 260 0.18 47.30 8.91
C ARG A 260 0.48 47.89 10.29
N CYS A 261 1.75 47.96 10.69
CA CYS A 261 2.19 48.60 11.92
C CYS A 261 2.90 49.91 11.57
N ASP A 262 2.67 50.95 12.37
CA ASP A 262 3.52 52.14 12.32
C ASP A 262 4.89 51.85 12.97
N LEU A 263 5.85 52.75 12.72
CA LEU A 263 7.22 52.59 13.22
C LEU A 263 7.28 52.58 14.75
N GLU A 264 6.39 53.33 15.41
CA GLU A 264 6.33 53.41 16.87
C GLU A 264 5.80 52.10 17.48
N LEU A 265 4.79 51.47 16.90
CA LEU A 265 4.32 50.15 17.30
C LEU A 265 5.38 49.07 17.08
N ILE A 266 6.12 49.12 15.97
CA ILE A 266 7.23 48.18 15.73
C ILE A 266 8.29 48.31 16.83
N LYS A 267 8.69 49.54 17.17
CA LYS A 267 9.62 49.80 18.29
C LYS A 267 9.03 49.34 19.62
N PHE A 268 7.75 49.60 19.87
CA PHE A 268 7.04 49.17 21.07
C PHE A 268 7.07 47.64 21.22
N ILE A 269 6.71 46.89 20.19
CA ILE A 269 6.75 45.41 20.19
C ILE A 269 8.17 44.92 20.52
N ARG A 270 9.19 45.46 19.83
CA ARG A 270 10.60 45.11 20.10
C ARG A 270 11.04 45.45 21.52
N SER A 271 10.54 46.53 22.11
CA SER A 271 10.85 46.93 23.49
C SER A 271 10.21 46.00 24.53
N LYS A 272 9.03 45.44 24.22
CA LYS A 272 8.29 44.53 25.11
C LYS A 272 8.90 43.14 25.15
N PHE A 273 9.35 42.62 24.01
CA PHE A 273 9.96 41.30 23.92
C PHE A 273 11.48 41.45 23.83
N LYS A 274 12.17 41.41 24.99
CA LYS A 274 13.64 41.48 25.02
C LYS A 274 14.21 40.29 24.22
N ASN A 275 14.95 40.59 23.16
CA ASN A 275 15.55 39.62 22.22
C ASN A 275 14.53 38.76 21.45
N PRO A 276 13.71 39.35 20.55
CA PRO A 276 12.90 38.53 19.65
C PRO A 276 13.83 37.68 18.78
N GLU A 277 13.42 36.46 18.42
CA GLU A 277 14.16 35.63 17.48
C GLU A 277 14.22 36.35 16.13
N ASN A 278 15.35 36.99 15.87
CA ASN A 278 15.54 37.88 14.75
C ASN A 278 15.90 37.09 13.49
N ASN A 279 14.95 37.02 12.57
CA ASN A 279 15.07 36.43 11.25
C ASN A 279 14.92 37.51 10.16
N ILE A 280 15.32 38.75 10.45
CA ILE A 280 15.40 39.85 9.46
C ILE A 280 16.57 39.56 8.51
N GLY A 281 16.35 39.71 7.20
CA GLY A 281 17.31 39.31 6.17
C GLY A 281 17.37 37.80 5.92
N ASP A 282 16.51 37.02 6.59
CA ASP A 282 16.30 35.61 6.27
C ASP A 282 15.58 35.49 4.92
N THR A 283 16.35 35.59 3.83
CA THR A 283 15.96 35.42 2.42
C THR A 283 15.46 34.01 2.07
N SER A 284 15.14 33.20 3.07
CA SER A 284 14.52 31.90 2.91
C SER A 284 13.04 31.98 2.49
N SER A 285 12.57 33.15 2.02
CA SER A 285 11.55 33.20 0.96
C SER A 285 12.24 32.88 -0.38
N TYR A 286 11.99 31.68 -0.90
CA TYR A 286 12.48 31.25 -2.20
C TYR A 286 13.99 31.45 -2.38
N LYS A 287 14.77 30.43 -1.97
CA LYS A 287 15.96 30.10 -2.74
C LYS A 287 15.51 29.91 -4.20
N LYS A 288 15.60 30.98 -4.99
CA LYS A 288 16.03 30.90 -6.37
C LYS A 288 17.36 30.17 -6.26
N ILE A 289 17.29 28.85 -6.48
CA ILE A 289 18.37 27.93 -6.81
C ILE A 289 19.72 28.53 -6.41
N LYS A 290 20.11 28.38 -5.13
CA LYS A 290 21.55 28.45 -4.81
C LYS A 290 22.12 27.32 -5.65
N SER A 291 22.76 27.66 -6.76
CA SER A 291 23.23 26.73 -7.79
C SER A 291 23.84 25.55 -7.06
N LEU A 292 23.11 24.43 -7.04
CA LEU A 292 23.67 23.21 -6.47
C LEU A 292 24.87 22.93 -7.35
N LYS A 293 26.08 22.98 -6.78
CA LYS A 293 27.26 22.42 -7.44
C LYS A 293 26.85 21.01 -7.88
N ASN A 294 26.90 20.77 -9.19
CA ASN A 294 26.52 19.52 -9.87
C ASN A 294 25.01 19.24 -10.06
N THR A 295 24.21 20.23 -10.49
CA THR A 295 22.81 20.02 -10.95
C THR A 295 22.65 18.89 -11.98
N LYS A 296 23.60 18.76 -12.93
CA LYS A 296 23.61 17.66 -13.91
C LYS A 296 23.75 16.29 -13.24
N LEU A 297 24.73 16.14 -12.35
CA LEU A 297 24.99 14.87 -11.65
C LEU A 297 23.75 14.40 -10.88
N ILE A 298 23.12 15.30 -10.12
CA ILE A 298 21.93 14.98 -9.32
C ILE A 298 20.76 14.60 -10.22
N SER A 299 20.55 15.33 -11.32
CA SER A 299 19.53 14.97 -12.30
C SER A 299 19.77 13.59 -12.88
N THR A 300 21.03 13.26 -13.24
CA THR A 300 21.39 11.95 -13.77
C THR A 300 21.18 10.84 -12.74
N LEU A 301 21.63 11.03 -11.49
CA LEU A 301 21.44 10.06 -10.41
C LEU A 301 19.95 9.79 -10.15
N MET A 302 19.11 10.82 -10.19
CA MET A 302 17.67 10.65 -10.03
C MET A 302 17.03 9.90 -11.21
N ILE A 303 17.53 10.09 -12.44
CA ILE A 303 17.08 9.30 -13.60
C ILE A 303 17.51 7.84 -13.45
N ILE A 304 18.76 7.58 -13.06
CA ILE A 304 19.26 6.22 -12.81
C ILE A 304 18.42 5.54 -11.73
N LEU A 305 18.17 6.23 -10.61
CA LEU A 305 17.35 5.70 -9.53
C LEU A 305 15.90 5.44 -9.97
N PHE A 306 15.34 6.29 -10.82
CA PHE A 306 14.01 6.06 -11.41
C PHE A 306 13.97 4.77 -12.23
N ILE A 307 14.95 4.58 -13.11
CA ILE A 307 15.07 3.36 -13.94
C ILE A 307 15.28 2.13 -13.04
N ALA A 308 16.20 2.20 -12.08
CA ALA A 308 16.46 1.14 -11.12
C ALA A 308 15.20 0.79 -10.30
N THR A 309 14.38 1.79 -9.95
CA THR A 309 13.09 1.57 -9.27
C THR A 309 12.16 0.74 -10.14
N ILE A 310 12.01 1.06 -11.42
CA ILE A 310 11.15 0.27 -12.32
C ILE A 310 11.72 -1.14 -12.52
N CYS A 311 13.03 -1.24 -12.75
CA CYS A 311 13.71 -2.51 -12.94
C CYS A 311 13.71 -3.39 -11.68
N SER A 312 13.47 -2.82 -10.49
CA SER A 312 13.48 -3.60 -9.24
C SER A 312 12.41 -4.68 -9.19
N LEU A 313 11.27 -4.49 -9.87
CA LEU A 313 10.23 -5.53 -9.98
C LEU A 313 10.72 -6.72 -10.83
N TRP A 314 11.34 -6.43 -11.97
CA TRP A 314 11.94 -7.46 -12.83
C TRP A 314 13.13 -8.14 -12.19
N GLY A 315 13.96 -7.38 -11.47
CA GLY A 315 15.05 -7.91 -10.66
C GLY A 315 14.54 -8.87 -9.57
N ALA A 316 13.43 -8.54 -8.92
CA ALA A 316 12.80 -9.43 -7.94
C ALA A 316 12.29 -10.73 -8.58
N LEU A 317 11.60 -10.63 -9.73
CA LEU A 317 11.13 -11.81 -10.49
C LEU A 317 12.29 -12.71 -10.94
N TRP A 318 13.34 -12.12 -11.48
CA TRP A 318 14.53 -12.87 -11.87
C TRP A 318 15.24 -13.52 -10.68
N SER A 319 15.33 -12.81 -9.55
CA SER A 319 15.89 -13.35 -8.31
C SER A 319 15.08 -14.53 -7.78
N LEU A 320 13.74 -14.46 -7.88
CA LEU A 320 12.85 -15.57 -7.53
C LEU A 320 13.13 -16.78 -8.41
N SER A 321 13.16 -16.60 -9.74
CA SER A 321 13.46 -17.68 -10.69
C SER A 321 14.81 -18.36 -10.43
N LEU A 322 15.85 -17.59 -10.08
CA LEU A 322 17.15 -18.15 -9.72
C LEU A 322 17.10 -18.98 -8.43
N ILE A 323 16.36 -18.50 -7.43
CA ILE A 323 16.24 -19.22 -6.16
C ILE A 323 15.40 -20.49 -6.35
N ASP A 324 14.39 -20.46 -7.21
CA ASP A 324 13.63 -21.65 -7.56
C ASP A 324 14.47 -22.65 -8.38
N GLU A 325 15.44 -22.20 -9.18
CA GLU A 325 16.39 -23.11 -9.85
C GLU A 325 17.35 -23.79 -8.86
N ILE A 326 17.86 -23.05 -7.87
CA ILE A 326 18.77 -23.58 -6.84
C ILE A 326 18.01 -24.45 -5.81
N ASN A 327 16.76 -24.08 -5.53
CA ASN A 327 15.92 -24.72 -4.55
C ASN A 327 14.50 -24.92 -5.10
N PRO A 328 14.31 -25.91 -5.99
CA PRO A 328 13.03 -26.20 -6.64
C PRO A 328 11.91 -26.20 -5.62
N GLN A 329 10.91 -25.36 -5.86
CA GLN A 329 9.67 -25.37 -5.11
C GLN A 329 8.62 -26.07 -5.96
N HIS A 330 7.88 -26.98 -5.35
CA HIS A 330 6.85 -27.74 -6.03
C HIS A 330 5.45 -27.33 -5.55
N GLY A 331 4.43 -27.64 -6.36
CA GLY A 331 3.03 -27.40 -6.01
C GLY A 331 2.74 -25.95 -5.61
N PHE A 332 2.03 -25.76 -4.50
CA PHE A 332 1.64 -24.43 -4.00
C PHE A 332 2.75 -23.75 -3.15
N ASN A 333 3.94 -24.34 -3.04
CA ASN A 333 5.06 -23.76 -2.29
C ASN A 333 5.81 -22.65 -3.06
N PHE A 334 5.37 -22.24 -4.27
CA PHE A 334 5.90 -21.05 -4.98
C PHE A 334 5.87 -19.78 -4.11
N THR A 335 4.96 -19.75 -3.13
CA THR A 335 4.83 -18.69 -2.15
C THR A 335 6.01 -18.59 -1.19
N LYS A 336 6.70 -19.71 -0.89
CA LYS A 336 7.75 -19.81 0.12
C LYS A 336 8.92 -18.86 -0.13
N ASN A 337 9.31 -18.68 -1.40
CA ASN A 337 10.44 -17.84 -1.79
C ASN A 337 10.03 -16.39 -2.12
N ALA A 338 8.74 -16.06 -2.08
CA ALA A 338 8.26 -14.74 -2.46
C ALA A 338 8.85 -13.59 -1.60
N TRP A 339 9.36 -13.88 -0.40
CA TRP A 339 10.03 -12.88 0.47
C TRP A 339 11.18 -12.14 -0.23
N ILE A 340 11.77 -12.72 -1.28
CA ILE A 340 12.80 -12.10 -2.12
C ILE A 340 12.37 -10.72 -2.66
N PHE A 341 11.08 -10.52 -2.93
CA PHE A 341 10.57 -9.23 -3.39
C PHE A 341 10.83 -8.11 -2.38
N TRP A 342 10.88 -8.42 -1.08
CA TRP A 342 11.20 -7.43 -0.05
C TRP A 342 12.67 -7.00 -0.06
N CYS A 343 13.60 -7.85 -0.53
CA CYS A 343 15.01 -7.47 -0.69
C CYS A 343 15.20 -6.32 -1.69
N TRP A 344 14.25 -6.12 -2.61
CA TRP A 344 14.28 -5.07 -3.63
C TRP A 344 13.60 -3.77 -3.19
N LEU A 345 12.92 -3.73 -2.03
CA LEU A 345 12.27 -2.53 -1.48
C LEU A 345 13.18 -1.32 -1.21
N PRO A 346 14.49 -1.47 -0.90
CA PRO A 346 15.36 -0.32 -0.68
C PRO A 346 15.39 0.66 -1.87
N LEU A 347 15.26 0.17 -3.11
CA LEU A 347 15.25 1.01 -4.31
C LEU A 347 14.02 1.94 -4.39
N PRO A 348 12.77 1.46 -4.36
CA PRO A 348 11.60 2.33 -4.34
C PRO A 348 11.57 3.24 -3.11
N ILE A 349 12.01 2.77 -1.93
CA ILE A 349 12.09 3.61 -0.72
C ILE A 349 13.08 4.76 -0.93
N ALA A 350 14.28 4.49 -1.45
CA ALA A 350 15.26 5.52 -1.79
C ALA A 350 14.71 6.49 -2.85
N SER A 351 13.99 5.99 -3.85
CA SER A 351 13.35 6.78 -4.90
C SER A 351 12.31 7.76 -4.35
N ILE A 352 11.52 7.33 -3.37
CA ILE A 352 10.55 8.19 -2.66
C ILE A 352 11.28 9.25 -1.84
N ILE A 353 12.23 8.84 -0.98
CA ILE A 353 12.93 9.74 -0.04
C ILE A 353 13.73 10.79 -0.82
N LEU A 354 14.58 10.36 -1.75
CA LEU A 354 15.39 11.27 -2.57
C LEU A 354 14.51 12.08 -3.52
N GLY A 355 13.44 11.49 -4.04
CA GLY A 355 12.43 12.18 -4.84
C GLY A 355 11.86 13.40 -4.10
N PHE A 356 11.44 13.23 -2.84
CA PHE A 356 10.96 14.34 -2.02
C PHE A 356 12.06 15.37 -1.71
N ILE A 357 13.27 14.92 -1.33
CA ILE A 357 14.40 15.81 -0.99
C ILE A 357 14.75 16.72 -2.18
N PHE A 358 14.88 16.17 -3.38
CA PHE A 358 15.28 16.95 -4.55
C PHE A 358 14.14 17.74 -5.20
N GLU A 359 12.89 17.27 -5.10
CA GLU A 359 11.72 18.07 -5.49
C GLU A 359 11.61 19.33 -4.62
N SER A 360 11.86 19.24 -3.30
CA SER A 360 11.89 20.41 -2.41
C SER A 360 13.01 21.40 -2.73
N LYS A 361 14.05 20.95 -3.45
CA LYS A 361 15.18 21.76 -3.94
C LYS A 361 14.97 22.27 -5.37
N GLY A 362 13.79 22.05 -5.97
CA GLY A 362 13.43 22.56 -7.30
C GLY A 362 13.72 21.63 -8.49
N PHE A 363 14.10 20.37 -8.26
CA PHE A 363 14.26 19.37 -9.33
C PHE A 363 12.92 18.69 -9.66
N LYS A 364 12.75 18.26 -10.92
CA LYS A 364 11.56 17.51 -11.36
C LYS A 364 11.70 16.03 -11.02
N CYS A 365 11.38 15.65 -9.78
CA CYS A 365 11.51 14.29 -9.25
C CYS A 365 10.16 13.63 -8.92
N THR A 366 9.03 14.26 -9.27
CA THR A 366 7.69 13.71 -9.07
C THR A 366 7.53 12.29 -9.64
N LYS A 367 8.19 11.97 -10.75
CA LYS A 367 8.17 10.61 -11.36
C LYS A 367 8.79 9.56 -10.45
N ASN A 368 9.90 9.87 -9.79
CA ASN A 368 10.56 8.99 -8.81
C ASN A 368 9.64 8.68 -7.63
N ILE A 369 8.95 9.71 -7.12
CA ILE A 369 8.01 9.55 -6.01
C ILE A 369 6.87 8.61 -6.43
N VAL A 370 6.23 8.88 -7.58
CA VAL A 370 5.11 8.07 -8.08
C VAL A 370 5.53 6.64 -8.36
N ALA A 371 6.61 6.43 -9.11
CA ALA A 371 7.11 5.08 -9.41
C ALA A 371 7.56 4.34 -8.14
N GLY A 372 8.20 5.03 -7.20
CA GLY A 372 8.58 4.45 -5.92
C GLY A 372 7.38 3.93 -5.13
N PHE A 373 6.26 4.66 -5.10
CA PHE A 373 5.05 4.15 -4.46
C PHE A 373 4.44 2.96 -5.19
N ILE A 374 4.31 3.05 -6.53
CA ILE A 374 3.70 1.98 -7.33
C ILE A 374 4.52 0.69 -7.20
N ILE A 375 5.83 0.77 -7.48
CA ILE A 375 6.70 -0.41 -7.44
C ILE A 375 6.90 -0.90 -6.00
N GLY A 376 7.08 0.02 -5.03
CA GLY A 376 7.17 -0.36 -3.62
C GLY A 376 5.93 -1.10 -3.13
N PHE A 377 4.74 -0.66 -3.53
CA PHE A 377 3.50 -1.37 -3.23
C PHE A 377 3.44 -2.76 -3.88
N LEU A 378 3.79 -2.87 -5.17
CA LEU A 378 3.83 -4.17 -5.85
C LEU A 378 4.81 -5.14 -5.19
N LEU A 379 6.03 -4.71 -4.90
CA LEU A 379 7.03 -5.51 -4.20
C LEU A 379 6.54 -5.96 -2.80
N LEU A 380 5.85 -5.09 -2.07
CA LEU A 380 5.25 -5.45 -0.78
C LEU A 380 4.18 -6.54 -0.94
N VAL A 381 3.27 -6.38 -1.92
CA VAL A 381 2.18 -7.33 -2.19
C VAL A 381 2.74 -8.69 -2.59
N TYR A 382 3.61 -8.74 -3.60
CA TYR A 382 4.21 -10.01 -4.03
C TYR A 382 5.02 -10.66 -2.91
N GLY A 383 5.80 -9.88 -2.15
CA GLY A 383 6.55 -10.43 -1.03
C GLY A 383 5.67 -10.99 0.09
N SER A 384 4.44 -10.46 0.26
CA SER A 384 3.51 -10.94 1.28
C SER A 384 2.99 -12.36 1.02
N PHE A 385 3.12 -12.90 -0.19
CA PHE A 385 2.74 -14.29 -0.47
C PHE A 385 3.56 -15.29 0.35
N SER A 386 4.78 -14.93 0.75
CA SER A 386 5.61 -15.73 1.67
C SER A 386 5.02 -15.92 3.06
N LEU A 387 3.98 -15.15 3.41
CA LEU A 387 3.26 -15.30 4.67
C LEU A 387 2.13 -16.34 4.57
N ILE A 388 1.82 -16.85 3.37
CA ILE A 388 0.85 -17.92 3.19
C ILE A 388 1.46 -19.22 3.72
N PRO A 389 0.77 -19.96 4.61
CA PRO A 389 1.31 -21.20 5.16
C PRO A 389 1.67 -22.20 4.05
N SER A 390 2.88 -22.76 4.11
CA SER A 390 3.29 -23.82 3.18
C SER A 390 2.63 -25.16 3.51
N PHE A 391 2.45 -26.01 2.51
CA PHE A 391 2.02 -27.40 2.72
C PHE A 391 3.17 -28.33 3.13
N SER A 392 4.40 -27.80 3.14
CA SER A 392 5.60 -28.50 3.58
C SER A 392 5.45 -29.11 4.98
N LYS A 393 5.89 -30.36 5.10
CA LYS A 393 5.96 -31.14 6.34
C LYS A 393 7.35 -31.74 6.51
N ASP A 394 7.65 -32.14 7.74
CA ASP A 394 8.83 -32.97 8.04
C ASP A 394 8.77 -34.25 7.20
N TYR A 395 9.84 -34.51 6.44
CA TYR A 395 9.93 -35.65 5.54
C TYR A 395 9.73 -36.99 6.27
N SER A 396 10.10 -37.09 7.55
CA SER A 396 9.92 -38.31 8.36
C SER A 396 8.47 -38.83 8.38
N LYS A 397 7.47 -37.99 8.11
CA LYS A 397 6.06 -38.38 8.00
C LYS A 397 5.76 -39.27 6.80
N ILE A 398 6.65 -39.36 5.80
CA ILE A 398 6.48 -40.32 4.70
C ILE A 398 6.49 -41.77 5.21
N ASN A 399 7.12 -42.02 6.37
CA ASN A 399 7.20 -43.36 6.96
C ASN A 399 5.83 -43.93 7.34
N ASP A 400 4.85 -43.08 7.60
CA ASP A 400 3.45 -43.49 7.85
C ASP A 400 2.81 -44.20 6.65
N TYR A 401 3.41 -44.05 5.46
CA TYR A 401 2.92 -44.62 4.20
C TYR A 401 3.82 -45.73 3.66
N LYS A 402 4.95 -46.02 4.33
CA LYS A 402 6.00 -46.91 3.83
C LYS A 402 5.51 -48.33 3.52
N GLU A 403 4.60 -48.85 4.34
CA GLU A 403 4.01 -50.18 4.15
C GLU A 403 3.11 -50.30 2.91
N TYR A 404 2.55 -49.18 2.43
CA TYR A 404 1.66 -49.14 1.27
C TYR A 404 2.40 -48.87 -0.04
N ILE A 405 3.58 -48.24 0.04
CA ILE A 405 4.36 -47.84 -1.14
C ILE A 405 5.00 -49.04 -1.83
N ASP A 406 5.38 -50.09 -1.09
CA ASP A 406 6.10 -51.26 -1.62
C ASP A 406 7.33 -50.89 -2.49
N ALA A 407 8.12 -49.91 -2.03
CA ALA A 407 9.36 -49.50 -2.66
C ALA A 407 10.34 -48.90 -1.64
N SER A 408 11.63 -48.89 -1.98
CA SER A 408 12.67 -48.29 -1.14
C SER A 408 12.70 -46.78 -1.30
N ILE A 409 12.03 -46.07 -0.39
CA ILE A 409 12.05 -44.60 -0.35
C ILE A 409 13.39 -44.05 0.17
N PRO A 410 13.89 -42.93 -0.37
CA PRO A 410 15.06 -42.23 0.16
C PRO A 410 14.87 -41.79 1.61
N ASN A 411 15.99 -41.58 2.33
CA ASN A 411 15.98 -41.12 3.73
C ASN A 411 15.69 -39.62 3.88
N ASN A 412 15.73 -38.86 2.78
CA ASN A 412 15.51 -37.43 2.74
C ASN A 412 14.69 -37.04 1.51
N GLY A 413 14.07 -35.87 1.53
CA GLY A 413 13.24 -35.34 0.45
C GLY A 413 12.39 -34.16 0.91
N GLU A 414 11.71 -33.49 -0.01
CA GLU A 414 10.68 -32.51 0.33
C GLU A 414 9.31 -33.19 0.38
N LEU A 415 8.56 -32.98 1.45
CA LEU A 415 7.24 -33.58 1.66
C LEU A 415 6.16 -32.51 1.76
N GLU A 416 5.08 -32.69 1.00
CA GLU A 416 3.86 -31.91 1.12
C GLU A 416 2.67 -32.80 1.45
N ILE A 417 1.80 -32.35 2.35
CA ILE A 417 0.54 -33.04 2.68
C ILE A 417 -0.62 -32.05 2.60
N GLN A 418 -1.58 -32.34 1.72
CA GLN A 418 -2.74 -31.50 1.46
C GLN A 418 -4.04 -32.29 1.71
N ASN A 419 -4.92 -31.78 2.56
CA ASN A 419 -6.20 -32.41 2.87
C ASN A 419 -7.35 -31.73 2.13
N TRP A 420 -7.91 -32.45 1.17
CA TRP A 420 -9.01 -32.04 0.32
C TRP A 420 -10.24 -32.85 0.76
N LYS A 421 -11.14 -32.28 1.59
CA LYS A 421 -12.30 -33.03 2.12
C LYS A 421 -13.06 -33.83 1.05
N THR A 422 -13.30 -33.19 -0.08
CA THR A 422 -13.77 -33.80 -1.33
C THR A 422 -12.85 -33.32 -2.44
N TYR A 423 -12.59 -34.18 -3.41
CA TYR A 423 -11.81 -33.86 -4.60
C TYR A 423 -12.73 -33.93 -5.83
N PHE A 424 -12.27 -33.58 -7.04
CA PHE A 424 -13.10 -33.46 -8.26
C PHE A 424 -13.94 -34.70 -8.66
N ASP A 425 -13.80 -35.83 -7.95
CA ASP A 425 -14.57 -37.06 -8.15
C ASP A 425 -15.58 -37.27 -7.00
N ASP A 426 -16.88 -37.31 -7.32
CA ASP A 426 -17.96 -37.48 -6.32
C ASP A 426 -17.91 -38.82 -5.56
N ASP A 427 -17.29 -39.84 -6.16
CA ASP A 427 -17.13 -41.17 -5.58
C ASP A 427 -15.91 -41.31 -4.64
N LYS A 428 -15.10 -40.25 -4.50
CA LYS A 428 -13.89 -40.20 -3.66
C LYS A 428 -14.00 -39.09 -2.62
N THR A 429 -14.06 -39.49 -1.35
CA THR A 429 -14.22 -38.59 -0.19
C THR A 429 -13.03 -38.70 0.76
N GLU A 430 -12.90 -37.75 1.69
CA GLU A 430 -11.79 -37.70 2.66
C GLU A 430 -10.41 -37.75 1.98
N TYR A 431 -10.27 -36.96 0.92
CA TYR A 431 -9.13 -37.04 0.01
C TYR A 431 -7.90 -36.33 0.58
N VAL A 432 -6.75 -37.00 0.54
CA VAL A 432 -5.47 -36.45 0.97
C VAL A 432 -4.43 -36.72 -0.10
N ILE A 433 -3.67 -35.68 -0.44
CA ILE A 433 -2.54 -35.77 -1.37
C ILE A 433 -1.26 -35.66 -0.54
N ILE A 434 -0.36 -36.61 -0.75
CA ILE A 434 0.97 -36.61 -0.19
C ILE A 434 1.96 -36.63 -1.35
N ASN A 435 2.73 -35.56 -1.52
CA ASN A 435 3.76 -35.48 -2.55
C ASN A 435 5.14 -35.50 -1.89
N ALA A 436 6.01 -36.39 -2.35
CA ALA A 436 7.41 -36.43 -2.00
C ALA A 436 8.26 -36.13 -3.24
N TYR A 437 9.17 -35.16 -3.11
CA TYR A 437 10.05 -34.69 -4.19
C TYR A 437 11.50 -34.98 -3.84
N TYR A 438 12.26 -35.47 -4.83
CA TYR A 438 13.61 -36.01 -4.65
C TYR A 438 14.64 -35.37 -5.59
N ASP A 439 14.46 -34.11 -5.98
CA ASP A 439 15.32 -33.41 -6.95
C ASP A 439 16.81 -33.51 -6.60
N LYS A 440 17.09 -33.34 -5.30
CA LYS A 440 18.44 -33.30 -4.71
C LYS A 440 18.97 -34.66 -4.27
N GLU A 441 18.17 -35.71 -4.40
CA GLU A 441 18.51 -37.04 -3.91
C GLU A 441 18.82 -37.99 -5.08
N ASP A 442 19.62 -39.02 -4.77
CA ASP A 442 19.81 -40.16 -5.68
C ASP A 442 18.62 -41.12 -5.55
N VAL A 443 17.79 -41.15 -6.59
CA VAL A 443 16.59 -41.98 -6.67
C VAL A 443 16.83 -43.33 -7.35
N SER A 444 18.08 -43.71 -7.63
CA SER A 444 18.39 -44.96 -8.35
C SER A 444 17.84 -46.20 -7.64
N ASN A 445 17.91 -46.23 -6.31
CA ASN A 445 17.37 -47.33 -5.49
C ASN A 445 15.83 -47.36 -5.47
N LEU A 446 15.19 -46.18 -5.39
CA LEU A 446 13.73 -46.07 -5.48
C LEU A 446 13.24 -46.55 -6.86
N LEU A 447 13.90 -46.10 -7.92
CA LEU A 447 13.54 -46.46 -9.29
C LEU A 447 13.74 -47.96 -9.55
N SER A 448 14.82 -48.56 -9.04
CA SER A 448 15.07 -49.99 -9.20
C SER A 448 14.06 -50.84 -8.43
N SER A 449 13.71 -50.46 -7.20
CA SER A 449 12.70 -51.18 -6.42
C SER A 449 11.30 -51.09 -7.05
N ILE A 450 10.90 -49.91 -7.54
CA ILE A 450 9.63 -49.75 -8.29
C ILE A 450 9.62 -50.61 -9.57
N LYS A 451 10.71 -50.63 -10.34
CA LYS A 451 10.79 -51.42 -11.58
C LYS A 451 10.73 -52.93 -11.34
N ASN A 452 11.23 -53.38 -10.20
CA ASN A 452 11.31 -54.79 -9.84
C ASN A 452 10.11 -55.28 -9.01
N SER A 453 9.25 -54.37 -8.52
CA SER A 453 8.05 -54.71 -7.77
C SER A 453 6.94 -55.22 -8.71
N ASN A 454 6.20 -56.24 -8.26
CA ASN A 454 4.99 -56.73 -8.92
C ASN A 454 3.78 -55.81 -8.69
N ASN A 455 3.86 -54.91 -7.71
CA ASN A 455 2.78 -54.00 -7.32
C ASN A 455 2.83 -52.66 -8.06
N TRP A 456 3.94 -52.35 -8.74
CA TRP A 456 4.08 -51.15 -9.56
C TRP A 456 3.96 -51.48 -11.04
N VAL A 457 3.01 -50.83 -11.71
CA VAL A 457 2.71 -51.06 -13.12
C VAL A 457 2.99 -49.79 -13.92
N LEU A 458 3.80 -49.92 -14.98
CA LEU A 458 4.02 -48.82 -15.91
C LEU A 458 2.67 -48.40 -16.54
N SER A 459 2.42 -47.10 -16.64
CA SER A 459 1.19 -46.49 -17.21
C SER A 459 0.75 -47.13 -18.53
N THR A 460 1.68 -47.44 -19.44
CA THR A 460 1.41 -48.08 -20.74
C THR A 460 0.95 -49.54 -20.64
N LYS A 461 1.19 -50.20 -19.51
CA LYS A 461 0.83 -51.61 -19.22
C LYS A 461 -0.35 -51.74 -18.25
N MET A 462 -0.91 -50.63 -17.77
CA MET A 462 -1.99 -50.65 -16.80
C MET A 462 -3.30 -51.12 -17.44
N LYS A 463 -3.95 -52.12 -16.83
CA LYS A 463 -5.27 -52.62 -17.25
C LYS A 463 -6.29 -51.48 -17.19
N SER A 464 -7.13 -51.35 -18.21
CA SER A 464 -8.17 -50.31 -18.30
C SER A 464 -9.12 -50.33 -17.09
N GLU A 465 -9.46 -51.51 -16.60
CA GLU A 465 -10.38 -51.71 -15.48
C GLU A 465 -9.84 -51.09 -14.18
N LEU A 466 -8.51 -51.08 -13.97
CA LEU A 466 -7.89 -50.48 -12.78
C LEU A 466 -7.91 -48.95 -12.80
N LYS A 467 -8.10 -48.34 -13.97
CA LYS A 467 -8.11 -46.87 -14.09
C LYS A 467 -9.29 -46.23 -13.38
N ILE A 468 -10.38 -46.96 -13.13
CA ILE A 468 -11.54 -46.44 -12.39
C ILE A 468 -11.17 -46.08 -10.95
N LEU A 469 -10.22 -46.83 -10.37
CA LEU A 469 -9.70 -46.60 -9.03
C LEU A 469 -8.82 -45.35 -9.00
N LEU A 470 -8.16 -44.99 -10.10
CA LEU A 470 -7.39 -43.77 -10.16
C LEU A 470 -8.30 -42.52 -10.18
N PRO A 471 -7.91 -41.44 -9.50
CA PRO A 471 -8.54 -40.14 -9.65
C PRO A 471 -8.47 -39.66 -11.10
N THR A 472 -9.54 -39.00 -11.58
CA THR A 472 -9.74 -38.72 -13.01
C THR A 472 -8.60 -37.94 -13.66
N GLN A 473 -8.07 -36.92 -12.96
CA GLN A 473 -6.97 -36.07 -13.42
C GLN A 473 -5.64 -36.81 -13.65
N PHE A 474 -5.45 -38.02 -13.10
CA PHE A 474 -4.21 -38.78 -13.24
C PHE A 474 -4.27 -39.83 -14.35
N ARG A 475 -5.44 -40.11 -14.94
CA ARG A 475 -5.60 -41.19 -15.92
C ARG A 475 -4.82 -40.96 -17.24
N ALA A 476 -4.34 -39.74 -17.48
CA ALA A 476 -3.73 -39.29 -18.73
C ALA A 476 -2.19 -39.25 -18.72
N GLN A 477 -1.52 -39.43 -17.57
CA GLN A 477 -0.06 -39.31 -17.52
C GLN A 477 0.63 -40.49 -18.23
N LYS A 478 1.64 -40.18 -19.04
CA LYS A 478 2.44 -41.16 -19.80
C LYS A 478 3.79 -41.34 -19.12
N ASP A 479 4.35 -42.55 -19.25
CA ASP A 479 5.67 -42.95 -18.72
C ASP A 479 5.87 -42.88 -17.19
N VAL A 480 4.79 -42.75 -16.42
CA VAL A 480 4.77 -42.90 -14.97
C VAL A 480 4.48 -44.34 -14.54
N TYR A 481 4.83 -44.70 -13.29
CA TYR A 481 4.49 -45.99 -12.68
C TYR A 481 3.34 -45.77 -11.71
N TYR A 482 2.36 -46.66 -11.69
CA TYR A 482 1.23 -46.64 -10.77
C TYR A 482 1.26 -47.83 -9.82
N SER A 483 0.79 -47.63 -8.60
CA SER A 483 0.45 -48.69 -7.67
C SER A 483 -0.86 -48.30 -6.97
N ILE A 484 -1.81 -49.23 -6.88
CA ILE A 484 -3.06 -49.01 -6.16
C ILE A 484 -3.13 -50.01 -5.03
N TYR A 485 -3.15 -49.53 -3.79
CA TYR A 485 -3.32 -50.37 -2.62
C TYR A 485 -4.69 -50.13 -1.99
N ASN A 486 -5.46 -51.20 -1.82
CA ASN A 486 -6.72 -51.20 -1.09
C ASN A 486 -6.44 -51.63 0.35
N LYS A 487 -6.46 -50.69 1.29
CA LYS A 487 -6.20 -50.97 2.70
C LYS A 487 -7.31 -51.78 3.36
N THR A 488 -8.54 -51.69 2.84
CA THR A 488 -9.67 -52.45 3.36
C THR A 488 -9.58 -53.94 3.01
N THR A 489 -9.08 -54.29 1.83
CA THR A 489 -8.90 -55.71 1.42
C THR A 489 -7.47 -56.21 1.57
N ASN A 490 -6.51 -55.32 1.83
CA ASN A 490 -5.07 -55.59 1.89
C ASN A 490 -4.51 -56.16 0.57
N GLU A 491 -4.98 -55.63 -0.56
CA GLU A 491 -4.62 -56.09 -1.90
C GLU A 491 -4.10 -54.96 -2.76
N TYR A 492 -3.16 -55.29 -3.64
CA TYR A 492 -2.66 -54.39 -4.67
C TYR A 492 -3.36 -54.63 -6.00
N ASN A 493 -3.56 -53.56 -6.77
CA ASN A 493 -3.98 -53.57 -8.17
C ASN A 493 -5.17 -54.49 -8.48
N THR A 494 -6.15 -54.52 -7.56
CA THR A 494 -7.31 -55.40 -7.62
C THR A 494 -8.58 -54.57 -7.44
N ILE A 495 -9.60 -54.88 -8.25
CA ILE A 495 -10.91 -54.23 -8.17
C ILE A 495 -11.72 -54.92 -7.07
N PRO A 496 -12.41 -54.18 -6.19
CA PRO A 496 -13.26 -54.80 -5.19
C PRO A 496 -14.31 -55.73 -5.81
N SER A 497 -14.55 -56.88 -5.18
CA SER A 497 -15.50 -57.88 -5.65
C SER A 497 -16.97 -57.54 -5.34
N GLU A 498 -17.18 -56.70 -4.32
CA GLU A 498 -18.46 -56.31 -3.75
C GLU A 498 -18.63 -54.79 -3.74
N SER A 499 -19.88 -54.31 -3.73
CA SER A 499 -20.14 -52.88 -3.57
C SER A 499 -19.90 -52.45 -2.12
N GLY A 500 -19.28 -51.30 -1.90
CA GLY A 500 -18.90 -50.87 -0.57
C GLY A 500 -18.03 -49.63 -0.54
N LYS A 501 -17.57 -49.28 0.67
CA LYS A 501 -16.63 -48.18 0.90
C LYS A 501 -15.25 -48.74 1.20
N TYR A 502 -14.25 -48.30 0.45
CA TYR A 502 -12.88 -48.78 0.52
C TYR A 502 -11.92 -47.65 0.84
N GLU A 503 -10.95 -47.89 1.72
CA GLU A 503 -9.83 -46.96 1.94
C GLU A 503 -8.72 -47.27 0.94
N MET A 504 -8.50 -46.35 0.01
CA MET A 504 -7.64 -46.54 -1.15
C MET A 504 -6.41 -45.64 -1.07
N TYR A 505 -5.28 -46.17 -1.52
CA TYR A 505 -4.02 -45.48 -1.73
C TYR A 505 -3.64 -45.64 -3.19
N ALA A 506 -3.98 -44.66 -4.03
CA ALA A 506 -3.52 -44.62 -5.41
C ALA A 506 -2.23 -43.81 -5.49
N MET A 507 -1.17 -44.45 -5.96
CA MET A 507 0.17 -43.89 -5.97
C MET A 507 0.70 -43.82 -7.39
N TYR A 508 1.50 -42.80 -7.67
CA TYR A 508 2.30 -42.78 -8.88
C TYR A 508 3.71 -42.27 -8.62
N TYR A 509 4.65 -42.75 -9.44
CA TYR A 509 6.01 -42.25 -9.49
C TYR A 509 6.34 -41.71 -10.87
N ASP A 510 6.67 -40.42 -10.93
CA ASP A 510 7.16 -39.74 -12.11
C ASP A 510 8.68 -39.70 -12.09
N LYS A 511 9.31 -40.34 -13.09
CA LYS A 511 10.77 -40.42 -13.20
C LYS A 511 11.41 -39.09 -13.58
N SER A 512 10.73 -38.31 -14.41
CA SER A 512 11.24 -37.05 -14.94
C SER A 512 11.25 -35.99 -13.85
N LEU A 513 10.18 -35.95 -13.05
CA LEU A 513 10.04 -35.03 -11.93
C LEU A 513 10.64 -35.56 -10.63
N LYS A 514 11.14 -36.81 -10.61
CA LYS A 514 11.56 -37.52 -9.39
C LYS A 514 10.55 -37.37 -8.25
N GLN A 515 9.27 -37.53 -8.57
CA GLN A 515 8.16 -37.28 -7.67
C GLN A 515 7.43 -38.59 -7.35
N LEU A 516 7.24 -38.87 -6.06
CA LEU A 516 6.30 -39.87 -5.58
C LEU A 516 5.05 -39.15 -5.06
N SER A 517 3.89 -39.44 -5.65
CA SER A 517 2.61 -38.94 -5.18
C SER A 517 1.76 -40.08 -4.63
N ILE A 518 1.11 -39.85 -3.49
CA ILE A 518 0.21 -40.78 -2.81
C ILE A 518 -1.13 -40.07 -2.61
N HIS A 519 -2.18 -40.64 -3.18
CA HIS A 519 -3.55 -40.19 -3.04
C HIS A 519 -4.31 -41.13 -2.14
N ARG A 520 -4.63 -40.67 -0.94
CA ARG A 520 -5.44 -41.41 0.03
C ARG A 520 -6.88 -40.91 -0.01
N TYR A 521 -7.85 -41.80 -0.16
CA TYR A 521 -9.27 -41.43 -0.16
C TYR A 521 -10.17 -42.61 0.19
N LYS A 522 -11.40 -42.30 0.60
CA LYS A 522 -12.50 -43.26 0.70
C LYS A 522 -13.24 -43.35 -0.63
N TYR A 523 -13.21 -44.52 -1.23
CA TYR A 523 -13.84 -44.83 -2.50
C TYR A 523 -15.18 -45.53 -2.31
N SER A 524 -16.25 -45.02 -2.91
CA SER A 524 -17.56 -45.69 -2.93
C SER A 524 -17.70 -46.48 -4.24
N TYR A 525 -17.46 -47.79 -4.16
CA TYR A 525 -17.58 -48.68 -5.32
C TYR A 525 -18.98 -49.27 -5.41
N ASN A 526 -19.60 -49.14 -6.57
CA ASN A 526 -20.84 -49.81 -6.94
C ASN A 526 -20.56 -50.70 -8.15
N LYS A 527 -20.85 -51.98 -8.03
CA LYS A 527 -20.56 -53.00 -9.04
C LYS A 527 -21.47 -52.91 -10.26
#